data_AF-A0A5P9ESZ9-F1
#
_entry.id   AF-A0A5P9ESZ9-F1
#
_cell.length_a   1.000
_cell.length_b   1.000
_cell.length_c   1.000
_cell.angle_alpha   90.00
_cell.angle_beta   90.00
_cell.angle_gamma   90.00
#
_symmetry.space_group_name_H-M   'P 1'
#
loop_
_entity.id
_entity.type
_entity.pdbx_description
1 polymer ?
#
loop_
_entity_poly.entity_id
_entity_poly.type
_entity_poly.pdbx_seq_one_letter_code
_entity_poly.pdbx_strand_id
1 'polypeptide(L)'
;MPSFSPITVPNLEAWQFAYTIDDGHSAGTIVRATVTQTREPTSSDAQAAAVLKCTIAVIDDQGTVQTDAAGDEMTSVYVTTKTLQTDGGQPINVADHAADLVADCVVEVANRLAVHSSIAAMAIPSG
;
A
#
# COMPACT_ATOMS: atom_id res chain seq x y z
N MET A 1 17.80 4.58 3.36
CA MET A 1 16.60 4.02 2.70
C MET A 1 15.56 3.80 3.79
N PRO A 2 14.28 4.06 3.51
CA PRO A 2 13.22 3.67 4.43
C PRO A 2 13.31 2.16 4.70
N SER A 3 13.16 1.78 5.95
CA SER A 3 13.08 0.39 6.38
C SER A 3 11.63 0.04 6.73
N PHE A 4 11.27 -1.20 6.44
CA PHE A 4 9.91 -1.70 6.60
C PHE A 4 9.97 -3.03 7.32
N SER A 5 9.29 -3.11 8.45
CA SER A 5 9.19 -4.36 9.19
C SER A 5 7.74 -4.84 9.15
N PRO A 6 7.47 -6.06 8.66
CA PRO A 6 6.14 -6.62 8.75
C PRO A 6 5.76 -6.76 10.21
N ILE A 7 4.51 -6.43 10.52
CA ILE A 7 3.95 -6.58 11.86
C ILE A 7 2.62 -7.31 11.80
N THR A 8 2.18 -7.81 12.96
CA THR A 8 0.82 -8.33 13.12
C THR A 8 -0.05 -7.26 13.74
N VAL A 9 -1.17 -6.97 13.09
CA VAL A 9 -2.25 -6.14 13.62
C VAL A 9 -3.49 -7.05 13.74
N PRO A 10 -4.28 -6.93 14.82
CA PRO A 10 -5.50 -7.72 14.95
C PRO A 10 -6.48 -7.44 13.81
N ASN A 11 -7.31 -8.44 13.48
CA ASN A 11 -8.43 -8.32 12.53
C ASN A 11 -8.05 -7.94 11.08
N LEU A 12 -6.82 -8.19 10.64
CA LEU A 12 -6.48 -8.08 9.22
C LEU A 12 -7.22 -9.15 8.41
N GLU A 13 -7.83 -8.73 7.30
CA GLU A 13 -8.47 -9.64 6.36
C GLU A 13 -7.43 -10.37 5.49
N ALA A 14 -7.88 -11.39 4.76
CA ALA A 14 -7.06 -11.98 3.71
C ALA A 14 -6.63 -10.90 2.71
N TRP A 15 -5.37 -10.97 2.26
CA TRP A 15 -4.75 -9.95 1.39
C TRP A 15 -4.58 -8.56 2.01
N GLN A 16 -4.62 -8.49 3.33
CA GLN A 16 -4.16 -7.32 4.08
C GLN A 16 -2.84 -7.63 4.78
N PHE A 17 -1.91 -6.68 4.70
CA PHE A 17 -0.57 -6.79 5.25
C PHE A 17 -0.25 -5.51 6.01
N ALA A 18 0.30 -5.62 7.21
CA ALA A 18 0.67 -4.46 8.02
C ALA A 18 2.20 -4.36 8.15
N TYR A 19 2.69 -3.12 8.09
CA TYR A 19 4.11 -2.80 8.20
C TYR A 19 4.31 -1.59 9.09
N THR A 20 5.36 -1.59 9.89
CA THR A 20 5.90 -0.37 10.49
C THR A 20 6.90 0.25 9.53
N ILE A 21 6.78 1.57 9.33
CA ILE A 21 7.72 2.37 8.56
C ILE A 21 8.77 2.96 9.52
N ASP A 22 10.04 2.85 9.15
CA ASP A 22 11.13 3.58 9.76
C ASP A 22 12.03 4.19 8.67
N ASP A 23 11.74 5.46 8.35
CA ASP A 23 12.39 6.29 7.33
C ASP A 23 13.05 7.55 7.94
N GLY A 24 13.12 7.62 9.27
CA GLY A 24 13.59 8.78 10.05
C GLY A 24 12.60 9.95 10.20
N HIS A 25 11.50 9.99 9.44
CA HIS A 25 10.50 11.08 9.49
C HIS A 25 9.12 10.58 9.98
N SER A 26 8.75 9.40 9.54
CA SER A 26 7.51 8.68 9.80
C SER A 26 7.75 7.47 10.70
N ALA A 27 8.86 7.46 11.44
CA ALA A 27 9.29 6.33 12.26
C ALA A 27 8.20 5.89 13.24
N GLY A 28 7.83 4.61 13.19
CA GLY A 28 6.76 4.03 14.01
C GLY A 28 5.36 4.12 13.40
N THR A 29 5.21 4.75 12.23
CA THR A 29 3.92 4.76 11.50
C THR A 29 3.58 3.33 11.07
N ILE A 30 2.35 2.90 11.37
CA ILE A 30 1.84 1.63 10.90
C ILE A 30 1.02 1.88 9.64
N VAL A 31 1.32 1.12 8.59
CA VAL A 31 0.54 1.12 7.35
C VAL A 31 -0.05 -0.25 7.08
N ARG A 32 -1.29 -0.24 6.57
CA ARG A 32 -1.96 -1.43 6.05
C ARG A 32 -2.00 -1.36 4.53
N ALA A 33 -1.42 -2.37 3.89
CA ALA A 33 -1.57 -2.63 2.47
C ALA A 33 -2.71 -3.61 2.22
N THR A 34 -3.68 -3.21 1.41
CA THR A 34 -4.77 -4.07 0.96
C THR A 34 -4.58 -4.36 -0.53
N VAL A 35 -4.55 -5.65 -0.89
CA VAL A 35 -4.54 -6.07 -2.30
C VAL A 35 -5.91 -6.59 -2.68
N THR A 36 -6.49 -6.03 -3.75
CA THR A 36 -7.68 -6.58 -4.38
C THR A 36 -7.35 -7.11 -5.77
N GLN A 37 -8.04 -8.18 -6.17
CA GLN A 37 -7.89 -8.80 -7.49
C GLN A 37 -9.21 -8.72 -8.24
N THR A 38 -9.17 -8.22 -9.47
CA THR A 38 -10.28 -8.28 -10.42
C THR A 38 -9.83 -9.05 -11.66
N ARG A 39 -10.72 -9.88 -12.20
CA ARG A 39 -10.50 -10.51 -13.50
C ARG A 39 -11.13 -9.64 -14.57
N GLU A 40 -10.35 -9.23 -15.56
CA GLU A 40 -10.88 -8.47 -16.69
C GLU A 40 -10.90 -9.33 -17.97
N PRO A 41 -12.00 -9.26 -18.74
CA PRO A 41 -12.03 -9.88 -20.06
C PRO A 41 -11.05 -9.14 -20.98
N THR A 42 -10.26 -9.89 -21.73
CA THR A 42 -9.45 -9.31 -22.80
C THR A 42 -10.14 -9.52 -24.14
N SER A 43 -9.66 -8.85 -25.19
CA SER A 43 -10.19 -8.97 -26.55
C SER A 43 -9.91 -10.32 -27.21
N SER A 44 -9.20 -11.23 -26.55
CA SER A 44 -8.88 -12.57 -27.05
C SER A 44 -9.38 -13.65 -26.07
N ASP A 45 -10.16 -14.61 -26.57
CA ASP A 45 -10.75 -15.74 -25.81
C ASP A 45 -9.70 -16.55 -25.00
N ALA A 46 -8.43 -16.47 -25.37
CA ALA A 46 -7.32 -17.18 -24.73
C ALA A 46 -6.57 -16.37 -23.66
N GLN A 47 -6.88 -15.08 -23.47
CA GLN A 47 -6.17 -14.21 -22.54
C GLN A 47 -7.10 -13.78 -21.40
N ALA A 48 -6.81 -14.23 -20.18
CA ALA A 48 -7.41 -13.66 -18.98
C ALA A 48 -6.39 -12.73 -18.34
N ALA A 49 -6.77 -11.47 -18.10
CA ALA A 49 -5.97 -10.54 -17.32
C ALA A 49 -6.42 -10.56 -15.85
N ALA A 50 -5.47 -10.66 -14.92
CA ALA A 50 -5.72 -10.36 -13.52
C ALA A 50 -5.23 -8.94 -13.24
N VAL A 51 -6.12 -8.06 -12.81
CA VAL A 51 -5.78 -6.72 -12.35
C VAL A 51 -5.66 -6.77 -10.85
N LEU A 52 -4.45 -6.53 -10.36
CA LEU A 52 -4.18 -6.33 -8.95
C LEU A 52 -4.20 -4.84 -8.65
N LYS A 53 -4.88 -4.46 -7.58
CA LYS A 53 -4.86 -3.11 -7.02
C LYS A 53 -4.31 -3.21 -5.62
N CYS A 54 -3.28 -2.42 -5.32
CA CYS A 54 -2.80 -2.25 -3.96
C CYS A 54 -3.20 -0.85 -3.47
N THR A 55 -3.72 -0.78 -2.25
CA THR A 55 -4.14 0.46 -1.60
C THR A 55 -3.56 0.49 -0.19
N ILE A 56 -2.96 1.62 0.19
CA ILE A 56 -2.34 1.79 1.50
C ILE A 56 -3.15 2.75 2.37
N ALA A 57 -3.35 2.39 3.63
CA ALA A 57 -3.87 3.28 4.66
C ALA A 57 -2.87 3.39 5.82
N VAL A 58 -2.83 4.54 6.51
CA VAL A 58 -2.16 4.66 7.81
C VAL A 58 -3.14 4.24 8.89
N ILE A 59 -2.71 3.35 9.78
CA ILE A 59 -3.53 2.77 10.84
C ILE A 59 -2.82 2.86 12.20
N ASP A 60 -3.56 2.65 13.28
CA ASP A 60 -2.98 2.37 14.60
C ASP A 60 -2.68 0.88 14.80
N ASP A 61 -2.23 0.53 16.01
CA ASP A 61 -1.93 -0.84 16.44
C ASP A 61 -3.19 -1.72 16.61
N GLN A 62 -4.38 -1.14 16.55
CA GLN A 62 -5.67 -1.83 16.54
C GLN A 62 -6.26 -1.99 15.14
N GLY A 63 -5.62 -1.42 14.11
CA GLY A 63 -6.09 -1.46 12.72
C GLY A 63 -7.07 -0.35 12.33
N THR A 64 -7.25 0.67 13.19
CA THR A 64 -8.11 1.83 12.92
C THR A 64 -7.39 2.82 12.01
N VAL A 65 -8.05 3.26 10.95
CA VAL A 65 -7.51 4.29 10.04
C VAL A 65 -7.30 5.58 10.82
N GLN A 66 -6.11 6.16 10.67
CA GLN A 66 -5.75 7.44 11.28
C GLN A 66 -6.26 8.62 10.44
N THR A 67 -6.41 9.79 11.06
CA THR A 67 -6.67 11.06 10.37
C THR A 67 -5.43 11.92 10.35
N ASP A 68 -5.26 12.73 9.31
CA ASP A 68 -4.19 13.73 9.26
C ASP A 68 -4.51 14.98 10.11
N ALA A 69 -3.61 15.97 10.07
CA ALA A 69 -3.76 17.21 10.83
C ALA A 69 -4.92 18.11 10.33
N ALA A 70 -5.41 17.91 9.10
CA ALA A 70 -6.59 18.56 8.56
C ALA A 70 -7.90 17.84 8.97
N GLY A 71 -7.79 16.64 9.55
CA GLY A 71 -8.91 15.79 9.91
C GLY A 71 -9.36 14.86 8.78
N ASP A 72 -8.58 14.76 7.69
CA ASP A 72 -8.87 13.87 6.58
C ASP A 72 -8.41 12.45 6.91
N GLU A 73 -9.24 11.44 6.63
CA GLU A 73 -8.87 10.04 6.82
C GLU A 73 -7.67 9.69 5.93
N MET A 74 -6.61 9.14 6.52
CA MET A 74 -5.42 8.65 5.82
C MET A 74 -5.68 7.27 5.18
N THR A 75 -6.82 7.15 4.52
CA THR A 75 -7.17 6.03 3.67
C THR A 75 -6.65 6.28 2.26
N SER A 76 -6.17 5.23 1.58
CA SER A 76 -5.70 5.33 0.19
C SER A 76 -4.57 6.35 -0.05
N VAL A 77 -3.65 6.50 0.91
CA VAL A 77 -2.46 7.37 0.83
C VAL A 77 -1.68 7.14 -0.47
N TYR A 78 -1.65 5.89 -0.92
CA TYR A 78 -1.21 5.53 -2.25
C TYR A 78 -2.03 4.38 -2.81
N VAL A 79 -2.22 4.41 -4.12
CA VAL A 79 -2.94 3.40 -4.88
C VAL A 79 -2.13 3.12 -6.13
N THR A 80 -1.85 1.85 -6.39
CA THR A 80 -1.28 1.42 -7.66
C THR A 80 -1.99 0.18 -8.18
N THR A 81 -1.94 0.00 -9.49
CA THR A 81 -2.56 -1.12 -10.18
C THR A 81 -1.55 -1.82 -11.07
N LYS A 82 -1.56 -3.15 -11.05
CA LYS A 82 -0.72 -4.00 -11.90
C LYS A 82 -1.60 -4.96 -12.66
N THR A 83 -1.53 -4.88 -13.99
CA THR A 83 -2.21 -5.83 -14.87
C THR A 83 -1.27 -6.99 -15.16
N LEU A 84 -1.71 -8.19 -14.83
CA LEU A 84 -1.02 -9.45 -15.11
C LEU A 84 -1.71 -10.09 -16.31
N GLN A 85 -0.99 -10.20 -17.43
CA GLN A 85 -1.47 -10.87 -18.64
C GLN A 85 -0.64 -12.13 -18.87
N THR A 86 -1.29 -13.20 -19.34
CA THR A 86 -0.62 -14.41 -19.79
C THR A 86 -0.72 -14.51 -21.30
N ASP A 87 0.41 -14.53 -21.97
CA ASP A 87 0.50 -15.04 -23.34
C ASP A 87 0.62 -16.57 -23.29
N GLY A 88 -0.35 -17.29 -23.83
CA GLY A 88 -0.24 -18.75 -24.02
C GLY A 88 -0.73 -19.63 -22.86
N GLY A 89 -1.64 -19.14 -22.02
CA GLY A 89 -2.37 -19.98 -21.05
C GLY A 89 -1.53 -20.54 -19.89
N GLN A 90 -0.38 -19.94 -19.58
CA GLN A 90 0.38 -20.31 -18.39
C GLN A 90 -0.32 -19.79 -17.13
N PRO A 91 -0.33 -20.57 -16.03
CA PRO A 91 -0.89 -20.11 -14.76
C PRO A 91 -0.04 -18.97 -14.20
N ILE A 92 -0.68 -17.84 -13.91
CA ILE A 92 -0.05 -16.69 -13.24
C ILE A 92 -0.05 -16.95 -11.73
N ASN A 93 1.12 -16.88 -11.08
CA ASN A 93 1.16 -16.88 -9.61
C ASN A 93 0.80 -15.49 -9.08
N VAL A 94 -0.49 -15.29 -8.83
CA VAL A 94 -1.04 -14.02 -8.35
C VAL A 94 -0.47 -13.63 -6.98
N ALA A 95 -0.17 -14.60 -6.11
CA ALA A 95 0.34 -14.35 -4.78
C ALA A 95 1.74 -13.72 -4.78
N ASP A 96 2.66 -14.25 -5.60
CA ASP A 96 4.00 -13.68 -5.74
C ASP A 96 3.91 -12.24 -6.30
N HIS A 97 3.13 -12.05 -7.36
CA HIS A 97 2.97 -10.73 -7.96
C HIS A 97 2.30 -9.69 -7.07
N ALA A 98 1.41 -10.13 -6.17
CA ALA A 98 0.81 -9.28 -5.17
C ALA A 98 1.80 -8.93 -4.04
N ALA A 99 2.65 -9.88 -3.63
CA ALA A 99 3.72 -9.60 -2.67
C ALA A 99 4.71 -8.55 -3.21
N ASP A 100 5.11 -8.70 -4.47
CA ASP A 100 5.93 -7.69 -5.18
C ASP A 100 5.22 -6.33 -5.22
N LEU A 101 3.93 -6.33 -5.58
CA LEU A 101 3.14 -5.11 -5.67
C LEU A 101 3.01 -4.39 -4.33
N VAL A 102 2.84 -5.15 -3.25
CA VAL A 102 2.77 -4.60 -1.88
C VAL A 102 4.10 -3.97 -1.50
N ALA A 103 5.22 -4.63 -1.79
CA ALA A 103 6.54 -4.09 -1.50
C ALA A 103 6.77 -2.75 -2.23
N ASP A 104 6.46 -2.68 -3.52
CA ASP A 104 6.55 -1.44 -4.31
C ASP A 104 5.64 -0.34 -3.74
N CYS A 105 4.39 -0.67 -3.41
CA CYS A 105 3.44 0.27 -2.84
C CYS A 105 3.91 0.87 -1.51
N VAL A 106 4.45 0.03 -0.63
CA VAL A 106 4.89 0.45 0.71
C VAL A 106 6.13 1.35 0.62
N VAL A 107 7.05 1.06 -0.30
CA VAL A 107 8.22 1.92 -0.58
C VAL A 107 7.78 3.31 -1.05
N GLU A 108 6.85 3.39 -2.00
CA GLU A 108 6.32 4.65 -2.49
C GLU A 108 5.59 5.45 -1.40
N VAL A 109 4.85 4.79 -0.52
CA VAL A 109 4.19 5.47 0.61
C VAL A 109 5.18 6.08 1.57
N ALA A 110 6.25 5.37 1.97
CA ALA A 110 7.25 6.00 2.84
C ALA A 110 7.90 7.22 2.18
N ASN A 111 8.24 7.13 0.89
CA ASN A 111 8.80 8.27 0.17
C ASN A 111 7.83 9.46 0.20
N ARG A 112 6.52 9.23 0.01
CA ARG A 112 5.49 10.28 0.08
C ARG A 112 5.27 10.81 1.48
N LEU A 113 5.24 9.95 2.51
CA LEU A 113 5.08 10.37 3.91
C LEU A 113 6.28 11.18 4.38
N ALA A 114 7.50 10.82 3.97
CA ALA A 114 8.70 11.62 4.20
C ALA A 114 8.59 13.02 3.56
N VAL A 115 8.03 13.11 2.34
CA VAL A 115 7.80 14.42 1.69
C VAL A 115 6.68 15.21 2.39
N HIS A 116 5.58 14.57 2.79
CA HIS A 116 4.48 15.23 3.50
C HIS A 116 4.89 15.75 4.88
N SER A 117 5.65 14.97 5.64
CA SER A 117 6.20 15.40 6.94
C SER A 117 7.22 16.55 6.77
N SER A 118 7.97 16.57 5.68
CA SER A 118 8.84 17.71 5.32
C SER A 118 8.04 19.01 5.09
N ILE A 119 6.85 18.91 4.46
CA ILE A 119 5.96 20.05 4.21
C ILE A 119 5.24 20.49 5.50
N ALA A 120 4.79 19.55 6.34
CA ALA A 120 4.16 19.84 7.62
C ALA A 120 5.14 20.52 8.61
N ALA A 121 6.42 20.13 8.60
CA ALA A 121 7.46 20.77 9.41
C ALA A 121 7.78 22.21 8.96
N MET A 122 7.64 22.54 7.68
CA MET A 122 7.80 23.91 7.16
C MET A 122 6.58 24.82 7.40
N ALA A 123 5.42 24.25 7.74
CA ALA A 123 4.18 24.99 7.98
C ALA A 123 3.99 25.42 9.44
N ILE A 124 4.93 25.10 10.34
CA ILE A 124 4.89 25.57 11.73
C ILE A 124 5.42 27.02 11.75
N PRO A 125 4.58 28.04 12.02
CA PRO A 125 5.10 29.35 12.37
C PRO A 125 5.80 29.17 13.72
N SER A 126 7.10 29.42 13.77
CA SER A 126 7.81 29.61 15.02
C SER A 126 7.10 30.72 15.79
N GLY A 127 6.35 30.33 16.83
CA GLY A 127 5.87 31.24 17.87
C GLY A 127 7.03 31.82 18.66
#